data_AF-A0A531LFS7-F1
#
_entry.id   AF-A0A531LFS7-F1
#
_cell.length_a   1.000
_cell.length_b   1.000
_cell.length_c   1.000
_cell.angle_alpha   90.00
_cell.angle_beta   90.00
_cell.angle_gamma   90.00
#
_symmetry.space_group_name_H-M   'P 1'
#
loop_
_entity.id
_entity.type
_entity.pdbx_description
1 polymer ?
#
loop_
_entity_poly.entity_id
_entity_poly.type
_entity_poly.pdbx_seq_one_letter_code
_entity_poly.pdbx_strand_id
1 'polypeptide(L)'
;IRNHVAWSAGLAERLAGEPDFEIVTEPMLSLFSCRHLVAGIDSDEHNLRLVNAINDDGRIYLTQTRVDGQVAIRFQVGQFETTAADVGIAFEVITEIARRLA
;
A
#
# COMPACT_ATOMS: atom_id res chain seq x y z
N ILE A 1 -8.22 11.20 -13.85
CA ILE A 1 -8.29 9.75 -14.19
C ILE A 1 -6.97 9.23 -14.78
N ARG A 2 -6.52 9.61 -15.98
CA ARG A 2 -5.27 9.03 -16.57
C ARG A 2 -4.05 9.17 -15.66
N ASN A 3 -3.89 10.33 -15.03
CA ASN A 3 -2.80 10.58 -14.07
C ASN A 3 -2.91 9.65 -12.84
N HIS A 4 -4.10 9.46 -12.27
CA HIS A 4 -4.29 8.58 -11.13
C HIS A 4 -3.91 7.14 -11.45
N VAL A 5 -4.28 6.66 -12.65
CA VAL A 5 -3.91 5.33 -13.15
C VAL A 5 -2.39 5.21 -13.30
N ALA A 6 -1.74 6.22 -13.90
CA ALA A 6 -0.29 6.21 -14.08
C ALA A 6 0.45 6.24 -12.73
N TRP A 7 0.01 7.07 -11.79
CA TRP A 7 0.66 7.20 -10.49
C TRP A 7 0.46 5.96 -9.62
N SER A 8 -0.73 5.35 -9.59
CA SER A 8 -0.95 4.10 -8.85
C SER A 8 -0.15 2.94 -9.44
N ALA A 9 -0.05 2.86 -10.77
CA ALA A 9 0.76 1.83 -11.42
C ALA A 9 2.25 2.00 -11.09
N GLY A 10 2.77 3.24 -11.14
CA GLY A 10 4.14 3.53 -10.75
C GLY A 10 4.41 3.27 -9.25
N LEU A 11 3.43 3.53 -8.37
CA LEU A 11 3.58 3.19 -6.95
C LEU A 11 3.61 1.67 -6.74
N ALA A 12 2.75 0.91 -7.42
CA ALA A 12 2.74 -0.54 -7.35
C ALA A 12 4.06 -1.14 -7.86
N GLU A 13 4.61 -0.63 -8.97
CA GLU A 13 5.92 -1.04 -9.50
C GLU A 13 7.05 -0.77 -8.50
N ARG A 14 7.04 0.41 -7.85
CA ARG A 14 8.03 0.73 -6.82
C ARG A 14 7.94 -0.21 -5.63
N LEU A 15 6.73 -0.52 -5.15
CA LEU A 15 6.55 -1.48 -4.06
C LEU A 15 6.96 -2.90 -4.47
N ALA A 16 6.67 -3.33 -5.69
CA ALA A 16 7.12 -4.62 -6.21
C ALA A 16 8.65 -4.75 -6.27
N GLY A 17 9.37 -3.62 -6.34
CA GLY A 17 10.82 -3.58 -6.28
C GLY A 17 11.40 -3.68 -4.86
N GLU A 18 10.58 -3.56 -3.82
CA GLU A 18 11.02 -3.69 -2.44
C GLU A 18 10.99 -5.17 -2.01
N PRO A 19 12.06 -5.70 -1.38
CA PRO A 19 12.20 -7.14 -1.09
C PRO A 19 11.23 -7.64 0.00
N ASP A 20 10.67 -6.71 0.76
CA ASP A 20 9.75 -6.92 1.88
C ASP A 20 8.28 -6.68 1.48
N PHE A 21 7.98 -6.53 0.19
CA PHE A 21 6.62 -6.32 -0.31
C PHE A 21 6.22 -7.32 -1.40
N GLU A 22 4.92 -7.61 -1.44
CA GLU A 22 4.27 -8.42 -2.47
C GLU A 22 3.07 -7.67 -3.04
N ILE A 23 2.94 -7.63 -4.38
CA ILE A 23 1.71 -7.19 -5.04
C ILE A 23 0.75 -8.38 -5.10
N VAL A 24 -0.39 -8.25 -4.43
CA VAL A 24 -1.42 -9.31 -4.33
C VAL A 24 -2.39 -9.24 -5.50
N THR A 25 -2.76 -8.03 -5.92
CA THR A 25 -3.53 -7.82 -7.15
C THR A 25 -2.88 -6.73 -7.96
N GLU A 26 -2.58 -7.04 -9.22
CA GLU A 26 -2.04 -6.08 -10.18
C GLU A 26 -2.95 -4.84 -10.32
N PRO A 27 -2.37 -3.66 -10.64
CA PRO A 27 -3.15 -2.45 -10.83
C PRO A 27 -4.25 -2.60 -11.89
N MET A 28 -5.48 -2.30 -11.47
CA MET A 28 -6.62 -2.14 -12.35
C MET A 28 -7.19 -0.73 -12.14
N LEU A 29 -7.14 0.10 -13.19
CA LEU A 29 -7.35 1.55 -13.08
C LEU A 29 -6.37 2.16 -12.05
N SER A 30 -6.90 2.84 -11.02
CA SER A 30 -6.08 3.49 -9.99
C SER A 30 -5.98 2.71 -8.67
N LEU A 31 -6.32 1.42 -8.71
CA LEU A 31 -6.46 0.56 -7.54
C LEU A 31 -5.60 -0.69 -7.68
N PHE A 32 -4.93 -1.07 -6.60
CA PHE A 32 -4.21 -2.33 -6.49
C PHE A 32 -4.19 -2.78 -5.01
N SER A 33 -3.65 -3.97 -4.75
CA SER A 33 -3.42 -4.42 -3.38
C SER A 33 -2.05 -5.02 -3.20
N CYS A 34 -1.48 -4.82 -2.01
CA CYS A 34 -0.16 -5.31 -1.64
C CYS A 34 -0.13 -5.79 -0.20
N ARG A 35 0.96 -6.45 0.16
CA ARG A 35 1.27 -6.88 1.52
C ARG A 35 2.72 -6.60 1.85
N HIS A 36 2.97 -6.34 3.12
CA HIS A 36 4.31 -6.39 3.68
C HIS A 36 4.60 -7.79 4.22
N LEU A 37 5.78 -8.32 3.90
CA LEU A 37 6.24 -9.65 4.25
C LEU A 37 7.36 -9.54 5.29
N VAL A 38 7.15 -10.14 6.46
CA VAL A 38 8.18 -10.23 7.51
C VAL A 38 8.37 -11.68 7.91
N ALA A 39 9.61 -12.14 7.87
CA ALA A 39 9.94 -13.52 8.19
C ALA A 39 9.60 -13.85 9.65
N GLY A 40 8.84 -14.92 9.87
CA GLY A 40 8.47 -15.39 11.20
C GLY A 40 7.32 -14.63 11.88
N ILE A 41 6.66 -13.70 11.18
CA ILE A 41 5.46 -13.00 11.67
C ILE A 41 4.22 -13.45 10.88
N ASP A 42 3.08 -13.59 11.56
CA ASP A 42 1.80 -13.83 10.89
C ASP A 42 1.45 -12.65 9.97
N SER A 43 1.31 -12.94 8.68
CA SER A 43 1.15 -11.90 7.67
C SER A 43 -0.21 -11.19 7.74
N ASP A 44 -1.28 -11.85 8.20
CA ASP A 44 -2.60 -11.24 8.29
C ASP A 44 -2.66 -10.24 9.46
N GLU A 45 -2.22 -10.66 10.65
CA GLU A 45 -2.14 -9.77 11.82
C GLU A 45 -1.19 -8.59 11.57
N HIS A 46 -0.04 -8.87 10.95
CA HIS A 46 0.94 -7.84 10.59
C HIS A 46 0.35 -6.76 9.67
N ASN A 47 -0.30 -7.16 8.58
CA ASN A 47 -0.86 -6.21 7.63
C ASN A 47 -2.06 -5.42 8.21
N LEU A 48 -2.84 -6.00 9.12
CA LEU A 48 -3.86 -5.25 9.88
C LEU A 48 -3.22 -4.18 10.78
N ARG A 49 -2.17 -4.54 11.52
CA ARG A 49 -1.43 -3.59 12.36
C ARG A 49 -0.77 -2.48 11.54
N LEU A 50 -0.23 -2.82 10.36
CA LEU A 50 0.37 -1.86 9.44
C LEU A 50 -0.65 -0.84 8.93
N VAL A 51 -1.84 -1.28 8.49
CA VAL A 51 -2.91 -0.36 8.05
C VAL A 51 -3.31 0.59 9.18
N ASN A 52 -3.50 0.07 10.40
CA ASN A 52 -3.84 0.91 11.55
C ASN A 52 -2.73 1.92 11.85
N ALA A 53 -1.46 1.49 11.89
CA ALA A 53 -0.34 2.38 12.17
C ALA A 53 -0.16 3.47 11.11
N ILE A 54 -0.41 3.16 9.83
CA ILE A 54 -0.42 4.15 8.74
C ILE A 54 -1.53 5.18 8.95
N ASN A 55 -2.74 4.73 9.30
CA ASN A 55 -3.87 5.61 9.52
C ASN A 55 -3.69 6.47 10.79
N ASP A 56 -3.09 5.92 11.85
CA ASP A 56 -2.78 6.63 13.10
C ASP A 56 -1.67 7.67 12.91
N ASP A 57 -0.73 7.43 11.99
CA ASP A 57 0.29 8.42 11.58
C ASP A 57 -0.33 9.63 10.86
N GLY A 58 -1.43 9.43 10.15
CA GLY A 58 -2.30 10.50 9.65
C GLY A 58 -1.83 11.21 8.38
N ARG A 59 -0.66 10.86 7.81
CA ARG A 59 -0.18 11.41 6.52
C ARG A 59 -0.99 10.90 5.33
N ILE A 60 -1.43 9.65 5.38
CA ILE A 60 -2.28 9.02 4.36
C ILE A 60 -3.35 8.16 5.06
N TYR A 61 -4.39 7.78 4.30
CA TYR A 61 -5.42 6.86 4.77
C TYR A 61 -5.54 5.66 3.83
N LEU A 62 -5.43 4.46 4.38
CA LEU A 62 -5.55 3.19 3.67
C LEU A 62 -6.64 2.31 4.26
N THR A 63 -7.15 1.41 3.42
CA THR A 63 -8.09 0.37 3.83
C THR A 63 -7.47 -0.99 3.57
N GLN A 64 -7.96 -1.99 4.30
CA GLN A 64 -7.65 -3.39 4.07
C GLN A 64 -8.77 -4.07 3.27
N THR A 65 -8.42 -5.19 2.63
CA THR A 65 -9.35 -6.11 1.99
C THR A 65 -8.92 -7.55 2.27
N ARG A 66 -9.74 -8.53 1.89
CA ARG A 66 -9.31 -9.92 1.76
C ARG A 66 -9.21 -10.32 0.30
N VAL A 67 -8.09 -10.92 -0.10
CA VAL A 67 -7.88 -11.55 -1.40
C VAL A 67 -7.53 -13.00 -1.14
N ASP A 68 -8.26 -13.93 -1.76
CA ASP A 68 -8.10 -15.38 -1.56
C ASP A 68 -8.07 -15.80 -0.07
N GLY A 69 -8.89 -15.14 0.74
CA GLY A 69 -9.02 -15.39 2.17
C GLY A 69 -7.99 -14.70 3.06
N GLN A 70 -6.96 -14.04 2.50
CA GLN A 70 -5.87 -13.42 3.25
C GLN A 70 -5.97 -11.90 3.25
N VAL A 71 -5.50 -11.24 4.31
CA VAL A 71 -5.53 -9.77 4.43
C VAL A 71 -4.52 -9.12 3.49
N ALA A 72 -4.97 -8.11 2.75
CA ALA A 72 -4.13 -7.26 1.92
C ALA A 72 -4.45 -5.77 2.14
N ILE A 73 -3.45 -4.92 1.95
CA ILE A 73 -3.60 -3.46 1.94
C ILE A 73 -4.14 -3.06 0.58
N ARG A 74 -5.26 -2.32 0.55
CA ARG A 74 -5.87 -1.82 -0.67
C ARG A 74 -5.51 -0.35 -0.86
N PHE A 75 -4.74 -0.06 -1.89
CA PHE A 75 -4.36 1.29 -2.26
C PHE A 75 -5.24 1.79 -3.42
N GLN A 76 -5.70 3.03 -3.35
CA GLN A 76 -6.49 3.65 -4.41
C GLN A 76 -6.22 5.16 -4.51
N VAL A 77 -5.87 5.62 -5.70
CA VAL A 77 -5.84 7.07 -6.00
C VAL A 77 -7.21 7.52 -6.50
N GLY A 78 -8.01 8.13 -5.62
CA GLY A 78 -9.37 8.56 -5.92
C GLY A 78 -9.64 10.06 -5.82
N GLN A 79 -8.89 10.79 -4.99
CA GLN A 79 -9.12 12.21 -4.73
C GLN A 79 -8.69 13.08 -5.92
N PHE A 80 -9.52 14.06 -6.28
CA PHE A 80 -9.30 14.88 -7.49
C PHE A 80 -8.06 15.77 -7.39
N GLU A 81 -7.74 16.23 -6.18
CA GLU A 81 -6.61 17.12 -5.91
C GLU A 81 -5.29 16.37 -5.68
N THR A 82 -5.30 15.03 -5.67
CA THR A 82 -4.08 14.25 -5.53
C THR A 82 -3.09 14.56 -6.64
N THR A 83 -1.83 14.71 -6.27
CA THR A 83 -0.71 14.96 -7.17
C THR A 83 0.24 13.77 -7.19
N ALA A 84 1.19 13.78 -8.14
CA ALA A 84 2.28 12.79 -8.16
C ALA A 84 3.13 12.81 -6.88
N ALA A 85 3.30 14.00 -6.28
CA ALA A 85 4.06 14.17 -5.04
C ALA A 85 3.36 13.49 -3.86
N ASP A 86 2.04 13.61 -3.75
CA ASP A 86 1.26 12.94 -2.70
C ASP A 86 1.34 11.41 -2.81
N VAL A 87 1.33 10.88 -4.04
CA VAL A 87 1.57 9.44 -4.27
C VAL A 87 3.01 9.05 -3.91
N GLY A 88 3.97 9.95 -4.18
CA GLY A 88 5.35 9.79 -3.71
C GLY A 88 5.45 9.66 -2.18
N ILE A 89 4.77 10.56 -1.46
CA ILE A 89 4.67 10.52 0.01
C ILE A 89 4.02 9.22 0.46
N ALA A 90 2.98 8.75 -0.22
CA ALA A 90 2.33 7.50 0.16
C ALA A 90 3.30 6.30 0.13
N PHE A 91 4.18 6.23 -0.87
CA PHE A 91 5.22 5.19 -0.90
C PHE A 91 6.19 5.30 0.29
N GLU A 92 6.64 6.51 0.60
CA GLU A 92 7.56 6.76 1.73
C GLU A 92 6.90 6.36 3.05
N VAL A 93 5.66 6.78 3.30
CA VAL A 93 4.91 6.45 4.53
C VAL A 93 4.69 4.94 4.66
N ILE A 94 4.28 4.27 3.58
CA ILE A 94 4.03 2.82 3.59
C ILE A 94 5.32 2.08 3.97
N THR A 95 6.43 2.39 3.30
CA THR A 95 7.72 1.69 3.53
C THR A 95 8.33 2.04 4.89
N GLU A 96 8.28 3.30 5.31
CA GLU A 96 8.76 3.76 6.61
C GLU A 96 8.06 3.03 7.76
N ILE A 97 6.72 3.03 7.76
CA ILE A 97 5.93 2.44 8.85
C ILE A 97 6.02 0.92 8.82
N ALA A 98 6.03 0.31 7.64
CA ALA A 98 6.18 -1.14 7.50
C ALA A 98 7.50 -1.64 8.11
N ARG A 99 8.60 -0.95 7.86
CA ARG A 99 9.93 -1.29 8.38
C ARG A 99 10.09 -1.01 9.87
N ARG A 100 9.38 -0.03 10.40
CA ARG A 100 9.34 0.24 11.85
C ARG A 100 8.58 -0.84 12.62
N LEU A 101 7.64 -1.53 11.97
CA LEU A 101 6.83 -2.59 12.56
C LEU A 101 7.39 -4.00 12.34
N ALA A 102 8.43 -4.14 11.51
CA ALA A 102 9.08 -5.40 11.19
C ALA A 102 9.92 -5.97 12.34
#